data_AF-F4BHI7-F1
#
_entry.id   AF-F4BHI7-F1
#
_cell.length_a   1.000
_cell.length_b   1.000
_cell.length_c   1.000
_cell.angle_alpha   90.00
_cell.angle_beta   90.00
_cell.angle_gamma   90.00
#
_symmetry.space_group_name_H-M   'P 1'
#
loop_
_entity.id
_entity.type
_entity.pdbx_description
1 polymer ?
#
loop_
_entity_poly.entity_id
_entity_poly.type
_entity_poly.pdbx_seq_one_letter_code
_entity_poly.pdbx_strand_id
1 'polypeptide(L)'
;MAIDLLKLQEKLGYKVSNLGMCYGIAYMAIQAIIRDDLETYISRIKYLEKTLLQHNNNQDDAIDEIVEKINVAYEKRKNKQNLDSEEIKLLDILNWLDGVQIYHNYKNLLFGGQNYEIATNFFSANTNQKEKENRKIFVIAKELNMLTKELINDIFDKIDNSKEPIAFSLGAPGHIISVGKSSNYMPIYLINHDIHKLITSSRSLYSEVLCAFNYSKEALSILTHSYQEGNISVKYVTNNLDKDDLCKLLCIALQDGHTEAIKVYIESISNLAGINKQQLLAAKRRDGGPGLFMALQNGHTAAIKAYIEGISKFDGINKQELLAAKRQDGISGLYIALQNGHSEAIKTYIEGISNFDGIDKQELLAAKTPDGTPGLYIALQKSYSAAIKAYIEGISNIAGINKQELLAAKIPNGTPGLFMSLQDGHSAAIKAYIEGISNFDGIDKQELLAAKTQDDGTPGLFMALQEGHSAAIKAYIEGISNFDGIDKQELLAAKTQGDEIPGLFMALHDGHSEAVKVYIEGIFNLAGINKQELLAAKIPDGTPGLHMALQNSHSEAVKIYKETISKFMVLNNGSPRFLP
;
A
#
# COMPACT_ATOMS: atom_id res chain seq x y z
N MET A 1 34.43 33.33 27.61
CA MET A 1 33.22 32.68 28.15
C MET A 1 32.09 33.08 27.22
N ALA A 2 31.28 32.14 26.72
CA ALA A 2 30.22 32.44 25.77
C ALA A 2 28.90 32.71 26.50
N ILE A 3 28.02 33.53 25.92
CA ILE A 3 26.67 33.74 26.45
C ILE A 3 25.84 32.45 26.32
N ASP A 4 24.95 32.21 27.27
CA ASP A 4 23.99 31.10 27.20
C ASP A 4 22.89 31.43 26.18
N LEU A 5 23.11 31.01 24.94
CA LEU A 5 22.20 31.20 23.81
C LEU A 5 20.87 30.45 23.99
N LEU A 6 20.85 29.37 24.77
CA LEU A 6 19.61 28.62 25.02
C LEU A 6 18.72 29.45 25.93
N LYS A 7 19.28 29.94 27.04
CA LYS A 7 18.59 30.81 27.99
C LYS A 7 18.12 32.12 27.37
N LEU A 8 18.93 32.72 26.48
CA LEU A 8 18.53 33.92 25.72
C LEU A 8 17.32 33.64 24.82
N GLN A 9 17.34 32.54 24.07
CA GLN A 9 16.22 32.15 23.19
C GLN A 9 14.94 31.83 23.99
N GLU A 10 15.06 31.15 25.13
CA GLU A 10 13.93 30.88 26.01
C GLU A 10 13.29 32.17 26.53
N LYS A 11 14.09 33.16 26.97
CA LYS A 11 13.57 34.46 27.42
C LYS A 11 12.94 35.28 26.28
N LEU A 12 13.37 35.08 25.03
CA LEU A 12 12.74 35.67 23.84
C LEU A 12 11.49 34.89 23.36
N GLY A 13 11.12 33.79 24.04
CA GLY A 13 9.90 33.04 23.77
C GLY A 13 10.04 31.90 22.76
N TYR A 14 11.26 31.55 22.36
CA TYR A 14 11.53 30.42 21.48
C TYR A 14 11.40 29.08 22.22
N LYS A 15 11.03 28.02 21.49
CA LYS A 15 10.94 26.64 22.02
C LYS A 15 12.03 25.81 21.34
N VAL A 16 13.24 25.85 21.89
CA VAL A 16 14.46 25.22 21.33
C VAL A 16 15.09 24.26 22.35
N SER A 17 15.58 23.11 21.89
CA SER A 17 16.39 22.17 22.70
C SER A 17 17.89 22.41 22.49
N ASN A 18 18.75 22.00 23.43
CA ASN A 18 20.20 22.18 23.31
C ASN A 18 20.78 21.56 22.01
N LEU A 19 20.37 20.33 21.67
CA LEU A 19 20.73 19.67 20.41
C LEU A 19 20.22 20.44 19.18
N GLY A 20 18.99 20.93 19.23
CA GLY A 20 18.37 21.72 18.18
C GLY A 20 19.05 23.08 17.91
N MET A 21 19.47 23.74 18.98
CA MET A 21 20.18 25.02 18.92
C MET A 21 21.53 24.87 18.23
N CYS A 22 22.35 23.89 18.64
CA CYS A 22 23.65 23.62 18.02
C CYS A 22 23.52 23.41 16.51
N TYR A 23 22.47 22.69 16.10
CA TYR A 23 22.18 22.40 14.70
C TYR A 23 21.78 23.65 13.90
N GLY A 24 20.83 24.44 14.40
CA GLY A 24 20.41 25.68 13.75
C GLY A 24 21.55 26.68 13.62
N ILE A 25 22.41 26.79 14.65
CA ILE A 25 23.62 27.62 14.62
C ILE A 25 24.59 27.15 13.52
N ALA A 26 24.84 25.84 13.41
CA ALA A 26 25.72 25.28 12.38
C ALA A 26 25.21 25.56 10.96
N TYR A 27 23.92 25.39 10.69
CA TYR A 27 23.33 25.67 9.37
C TYR A 27 23.27 27.15 9.04
N MET A 28 23.01 28.01 10.02
CA MET A 28 23.12 29.46 9.84
C MET A 28 24.57 29.89 9.53
N ALA A 29 25.57 29.21 10.11
CA ALA A 29 26.97 29.43 9.77
C ALA A 29 27.30 28.97 8.34
N ILE A 30 26.85 27.77 7.93
CA ILE A 30 27.01 27.25 6.57
C ILE A 30 26.40 28.23 5.55
N GLN A 31 25.18 28.70 5.80
CA GLN A 31 24.53 29.68 4.92
C GLN A 31 25.26 31.01 4.88
N ALA A 32 25.80 31.49 6.00
CA ALA A 32 26.61 32.71 6.06
C ALA A 32 27.91 32.55 5.25
N ILE A 33 28.52 31.37 5.25
CA ILE A 33 29.74 31.11 4.49
C ILE A 33 29.46 31.02 2.98
N ILE A 34 28.40 30.32 2.56
CA ILE A 34 28.01 30.22 1.14
C ILE A 34 27.79 31.60 0.49
N ARG A 35 27.50 32.63 1.29
CA ARG A 35 27.23 34.01 0.83
C ARG A 35 28.34 35.03 1.17
N ASP A 36 29.48 34.59 1.69
CA ASP A 36 30.56 35.43 2.20
C ASP A 36 30.13 36.46 3.29
N ASP A 37 29.23 36.07 4.19
CA ASP A 37 28.67 36.85 5.32
C ASP A 37 29.16 36.41 6.70
N LEU A 38 30.31 35.73 6.71
CA LEU A 38 30.89 35.20 7.94
C LEU A 38 31.26 36.33 8.92
N GLU A 39 31.70 37.50 8.44
CA GLU A 39 32.00 38.66 9.29
C GLU A 39 30.75 39.13 10.06
N THR A 40 29.61 39.26 9.38
CA THR A 40 28.34 39.65 10.01
C THR A 40 27.83 38.57 10.96
N TYR A 41 27.96 37.29 10.61
CA TYR A 41 27.67 36.18 11.52
C TYR A 41 28.51 36.25 12.81
N ILE A 42 29.83 36.39 12.68
CA ILE A 42 30.75 36.49 13.83
C ILE A 42 30.47 37.76 14.65
N SER A 43 30.12 38.88 14.00
CA SER A 43 29.83 40.13 14.71
C SER A 43 28.60 40.04 15.64
N ARG A 44 27.61 39.18 15.32
CA ARG A 44 26.47 38.90 16.22
C ARG A 44 26.96 38.21 17.50
N ILE A 45 27.80 37.19 17.37
CA ILE A 45 28.38 36.46 18.49
C ILE A 45 29.26 37.39 19.34
N LYS A 46 30.13 38.18 18.69
CA LYS A 46 30.99 39.15 19.39
C LYS A 46 30.18 40.21 20.15
N TYR A 47 29.04 40.65 19.61
CA TYR A 47 28.16 41.58 20.30
C TYR A 47 27.65 40.97 21.60
N LEU A 48 27.12 39.74 21.53
CA LEU A 48 26.60 39.03 22.70
C LEU A 48 27.70 38.77 23.76
N GLU A 49 28.88 38.35 23.33
CA GLU A 49 30.05 38.16 24.21
C GLU A 49 30.51 39.47 24.84
N LYS A 50 30.49 40.57 24.09
CA LYS A 50 30.84 41.90 24.61
C LYS A 50 29.86 42.34 25.70
N THR A 51 28.55 42.16 25.48
CA THR A 51 27.53 42.48 26.49
C THR A 51 27.70 41.62 27.73
N LEU A 52 28.02 40.33 27.57
CA LEU A 52 28.33 39.45 28.71
C LEU A 52 29.56 39.94 29.51
N LEU A 53 30.61 40.38 28.83
CA LEU A 53 31.80 40.93 29.48
C LEU A 53 31.52 42.23 30.24
N GLN A 54 30.61 43.08 29.73
CA GLN A 54 30.20 44.32 30.42
C GLN A 54 29.51 44.06 31.76
N HIS A 55 28.87 42.89 31.90
CA HIS A 55 28.23 42.42 33.13
C HIS A 55 29.13 41.50 33.96
N ASN A 56 30.45 41.60 33.84
CA ASN A 56 31.41 40.75 34.57
C ASN A 56 31.17 39.23 34.39
N ASN A 57 30.67 38.81 33.22
CA ASN A 57 30.23 37.45 32.92
C ASN A 57 28.98 36.96 33.68
N ASN A 58 28.15 37.86 34.23
CA ASN A 58 26.83 37.49 34.72
C ASN A 58 25.88 37.24 33.54
N GLN A 59 25.46 35.99 33.38
CA GLN A 59 24.57 35.55 32.29
C GLN A 59 23.17 36.14 32.41
N ASP A 60 22.61 36.22 33.62
CA ASP A 60 21.24 36.67 33.81
C ASP A 60 21.09 38.15 33.44
N ASP A 61 21.95 38.99 34.01
CA ASP A 61 21.93 40.45 33.78
C ASP A 61 22.19 40.79 32.31
N ALA A 62 23.17 40.12 31.68
CA ALA A 62 23.49 40.34 30.27
C ALA A 62 22.34 39.91 29.35
N ILE A 63 21.73 38.75 29.61
CA ILE A 63 20.61 38.26 28.81
C ILE A 63 19.39 39.17 28.99
N ASP A 64 19.08 39.61 30.21
CA ASP A 64 17.94 40.50 30.46
C ASP A 64 18.10 41.84 29.73
N GLU A 65 19.30 42.43 29.74
CA GLU A 65 19.58 43.64 28.96
C GLU A 65 19.37 43.40 27.46
N ILE A 66 19.89 42.28 26.91
CA ILE A 66 19.75 41.97 25.48
C ILE A 66 18.28 41.80 25.10
N VAL A 67 17.50 41.07 25.91
CA VAL A 67 16.06 40.85 25.68
C VAL A 67 15.30 42.17 25.71
N GLU A 68 15.56 43.01 26.70
CA GLU A 68 14.93 44.33 26.82
C GLU A 68 15.24 45.20 25.59
N LYS A 69 16.52 45.31 25.22
CA LYS A 69 16.94 46.12 24.06
C LYS A 69 16.37 45.60 22.74
N ILE A 70 16.30 44.28 22.55
CA ILE A 70 15.65 43.66 21.38
C ILE A 70 14.16 44.05 21.33
N ASN A 71 13.43 43.95 22.45
CA ASN A 71 12.01 44.29 22.51
C ASN A 71 11.76 45.77 22.18
N VAL A 72 12.60 46.67 22.70
CA VAL A 72 12.55 48.10 22.38
C VAL A 72 12.77 48.34 20.89
N ALA A 73 13.83 47.77 20.31
CA ALA A 73 14.12 47.91 18.89
C ALA A 73 12.98 47.33 18.02
N TYR A 74 12.37 46.23 18.46
CA TYR A 74 11.27 45.58 17.76
C TYR A 74 10.01 46.45 17.73
N GLU A 75 9.62 47.03 18.86
CA GLU A 75 8.47 47.95 18.92
C GLU A 75 8.72 49.24 18.13
N LYS A 76 9.94 49.78 18.12
CA LYS A 76 10.30 50.90 17.24
C LYS A 76 10.13 50.55 15.76
N ARG A 77 10.61 49.40 15.33
CA ARG A 77 10.45 48.90 13.95
C ARG A 77 8.99 48.72 13.56
N LYS A 78 8.19 48.13 14.44
CA LYS A 78 6.74 47.92 14.26
C LYS A 78 5.98 49.24 14.11
N ASN A 79 6.39 50.26 14.85
CA ASN A 79 5.84 51.62 14.78
C ASN A 79 6.46 52.48 13.66
N LYS A 80 7.26 51.88 12.76
CA LYS A 80 7.93 52.55 11.63
C LYS A 80 8.82 53.73 12.04
N GLN A 81 9.41 53.67 13.23
CA GLN A 81 10.37 54.66 13.72
C GLN A 81 11.77 54.38 13.16
N ASN A 82 12.61 55.41 13.08
CA ASN A 82 14.01 55.26 12.69
C ASN A 82 14.77 54.48 13.76
N LEU A 83 15.60 53.52 13.32
CA LEU A 83 16.44 52.69 14.18
C LEU A 83 17.88 53.19 14.11
N ASP A 84 18.59 53.16 15.24
CA ASP A 84 20.04 53.38 15.25
C ASP A 84 20.83 52.09 14.91
N SER A 85 22.15 52.19 14.84
CA SER A 85 23.01 51.07 14.45
C SER A 85 23.04 49.93 15.48
N GLU A 86 22.84 50.21 16.76
CA GLU A 86 22.77 49.19 17.82
C GLU A 86 21.43 48.45 17.75
N GLU A 87 20.34 49.17 17.55
CA GLU A 87 18.99 48.63 17.39
C GLU A 87 18.89 47.76 16.12
N ILE A 88 19.47 48.21 15.01
CA ILE A 88 19.58 47.38 13.80
C ILE A 88 20.36 46.10 14.09
N LYS A 89 21.45 46.19 14.88
CA LYS A 89 22.26 45.01 15.22
C LYS A 89 21.51 44.02 16.11
N LEU A 90 20.72 44.51 17.06
CA LEU A 90 19.88 43.68 17.93
C LEU A 90 18.77 42.97 17.17
N LEU A 91 18.12 43.66 16.22
CA LEU A 91 17.14 43.04 15.33
C LEU A 91 17.78 42.06 14.35
N ASP A 92 19.02 42.30 13.94
CA ASP A 92 19.82 41.34 13.16
C ASP A 92 20.15 40.07 13.96
N ILE A 93 20.40 40.19 15.27
CA ILE A 93 20.53 39.04 16.19
C ILE A 93 19.19 38.31 16.32
N LEU A 94 18.08 39.02 16.48
CA LEU A 94 16.75 38.41 16.54
C LEU A 94 16.43 37.61 15.26
N ASN A 95 16.67 38.18 14.08
CA ASN A 95 16.49 37.47 12.80
C ASN A 95 17.40 36.23 12.68
N TRP A 96 18.61 36.29 13.26
CA TRP A 96 19.51 35.14 13.30
C TRP A 96 18.93 34.01 14.18
N LEU A 97 18.35 34.34 15.34
CA LEU A 97 17.67 33.37 16.21
C LEU A 97 16.37 32.82 15.58
N ASP A 98 15.62 33.63 14.83
CA ASP A 98 14.50 33.13 14.01
C ASP A 98 14.97 32.05 13.02
N GLY A 99 16.12 32.28 12.37
CA GLY A 99 16.76 31.29 11.50
C GLY A 99 17.10 30.00 12.24
N VAL A 100 17.71 30.09 13.43
CA VAL A 100 18.02 28.93 14.28
C VAL A 100 16.76 28.13 14.64
N GLN A 101 15.67 28.80 15.03
CA GLN A 101 14.40 28.17 15.39
C GLN A 101 13.72 27.45 14.21
N ILE A 102 13.83 28.01 13.00
CA ILE A 102 13.28 27.39 11.78
C ILE A 102 13.91 26.00 11.55
N TYR A 103 15.21 25.85 11.79
CA TYR A 103 15.91 24.56 11.67
C TYR A 103 15.62 23.61 12.84
N HIS A 104 15.00 24.08 13.92
CA HIS A 104 14.61 23.27 15.08
C HIS A 104 13.20 22.66 14.98
N ASN A 105 12.23 23.32 14.31
CA ASN A 105 10.80 23.03 14.51
C ASN A 105 10.22 21.86 13.69
N TYR A 106 11.06 20.96 13.18
CA TYR A 106 10.60 19.71 12.55
C TYR A 106 10.76 18.54 13.54
N LYS A 107 9.64 18.00 14.02
CA LYS A 107 9.60 16.96 15.05
C LYS A 107 10.50 15.75 14.71
N ASN A 108 11.22 15.28 15.72
CA ASN A 108 11.96 14.01 15.78
C ASN A 108 13.13 13.86 14.77
N LEU A 109 14.00 14.86 14.64
CA LEU A 109 15.29 14.68 13.97
C LEU A 109 16.34 14.03 14.89
N LEU A 110 16.33 12.69 14.88
CA LEU A 110 17.51 11.81 14.78
C LEU A 110 18.26 11.29 16.03
N PHE A 111 18.51 9.98 15.94
CA PHE A 111 19.67 9.26 16.45
C PHE A 111 20.72 9.16 15.32
N GLY A 112 21.98 9.53 15.56
CA GLY A 112 23.10 9.23 14.64
C GLY A 112 24.23 10.25 14.68
N GLY A 113 25.44 9.83 15.07
CA GLY A 113 26.62 10.69 15.19
C GLY A 113 27.16 11.17 13.83
N GLN A 114 26.74 12.36 13.41
CA GLN A 114 27.26 13.06 12.22
C GLN A 114 28.60 13.77 12.51
N ASN A 115 29.54 13.76 11.56
CA ASN A 115 30.88 14.32 11.72
C ASN A 115 31.10 15.59 10.87
N TYR A 116 30.93 16.76 11.50
CA TYR A 116 31.00 18.06 10.83
C TYR A 116 32.44 18.54 10.50
N GLU A 117 33.47 17.78 10.89
CA GLU A 117 34.88 18.17 10.79
C GLU A 117 35.32 18.42 9.34
N ILE A 118 34.78 17.68 8.36
CA ILE A 118 35.10 17.82 6.94
C ILE A 118 34.51 19.10 6.32
N ALA A 119 33.25 19.42 6.62
CA ALA A 119 32.65 20.70 6.22
C ALA A 119 33.45 21.85 6.85
N THR A 120 33.79 21.75 8.14
CA THR A 120 34.58 22.73 8.88
C THR A 120 35.98 22.97 8.29
N ASN A 121 36.63 21.93 7.73
CA ASN A 121 37.94 22.03 7.08
C ASN A 121 37.92 22.74 5.71
N PHE A 122 36.82 22.69 4.97
CA PHE A 122 36.62 23.55 3.78
C PHE A 122 36.55 25.05 4.19
N PHE A 123 36.10 25.33 5.41
CA PHE A 123 35.83 26.68 5.91
C PHE A 123 37.01 27.38 6.61
N SER A 124 38.14 26.69 6.86
CA SER A 124 39.32 27.28 7.53
C SER A 124 40.30 28.00 6.58
N ALA A 125 40.10 27.91 5.25
CA ALA A 125 41.03 28.42 4.24
C ALA A 125 40.70 29.81 3.65
N ASN A 126 39.48 30.34 3.84
CA ASN A 126 38.97 31.47 3.04
C ASN A 126 38.49 32.68 3.86
N THR A 127 39.33 33.16 4.78
CA THR A 127 39.06 34.38 5.56
C THR A 127 39.78 35.59 4.96
N ASN A 128 39.21 36.23 3.93
CA ASN A 128 39.61 37.59 3.53
C ASN A 128 38.44 38.45 2.97
N GLN A 129 37.94 39.33 3.85
CA GLN A 129 37.48 40.73 3.71
C GLN A 129 36.26 41.18 2.85
N LYS A 130 35.41 41.92 3.60
CA LYS A 130 34.66 43.18 3.34
C LYS A 130 33.17 43.15 2.93
N GLU A 131 32.41 43.88 3.74
CA GLU A 131 30.94 44.08 3.74
C GLU A 131 30.37 44.84 2.53
N LYS A 132 29.12 44.51 2.16
CA LYS A 132 27.98 45.46 2.10
C LYS A 132 26.61 44.76 2.00
N GLU A 133 25.60 45.52 2.40
CA GLU A 133 24.22 45.21 2.79
C GLU A 133 23.34 44.42 1.79
N ASN A 134 22.27 43.82 2.36
CA ASN A 134 21.19 43.04 1.75
C ASN A 134 21.56 41.69 1.12
N ARG A 135 21.80 40.70 1.98
CA ARG A 135 21.94 39.29 1.60
C ARG A 135 20.72 38.50 2.08
N LYS A 136 19.90 37.97 1.18
CA LYS A 136 18.58 37.39 1.50
C LYS A 136 18.68 35.90 1.83
N ILE A 137 18.20 35.47 3.01
CA ILE A 137 18.04 34.05 3.37
C ILE A 137 16.62 33.64 3.00
N PHE A 138 16.47 32.55 2.25
CA PHE A 138 15.17 31.99 1.92
C PHE A 138 15.05 30.59 2.51
N VAL A 139 14.03 30.40 3.33
CA VAL A 139 13.62 29.08 3.83
C VAL A 139 12.36 28.70 3.07
N ILE A 140 12.43 27.60 2.32
CA ILE A 140 11.27 27.02 1.65
C ILE A 140 10.76 25.89 2.53
N ALA A 141 9.88 26.24 3.48
CA ALA A 141 9.23 25.29 4.38
C ALA A 141 7.81 24.89 3.92
N LYS A 142 7.42 25.26 2.69
CA LYS A 142 6.08 24.98 2.17
C LYS A 142 6.07 23.64 1.42
N GLU A 143 5.18 22.77 1.90
CA GLU A 143 4.74 21.50 1.32
C GLU A 143 5.73 20.34 1.46
N LEU A 144 5.64 19.75 2.65
CA LEU A 144 6.24 18.53 3.18
C LEU A 144 6.06 17.25 2.34
N ASN A 145 5.68 17.32 1.06
CA ASN A 145 5.38 16.10 0.30
C ASN A 145 6.19 15.85 -0.96
N MET A 146 6.79 16.81 -1.67
CA MET A 146 7.76 16.49 -2.74
C MET A 146 8.65 17.69 -3.08
N LEU A 147 9.99 17.55 -3.00
CA LEU A 147 10.92 18.40 -3.74
C LEU A 147 10.68 18.13 -5.24
N THR A 148 9.89 18.99 -5.89
CA THR A 148 9.62 18.87 -7.32
C THR A 148 10.79 19.39 -8.14
N LYS A 149 10.92 18.90 -9.37
CA LYS A 149 11.90 19.42 -10.31
C LYS A 149 11.66 20.91 -10.60
N GLU A 150 10.41 21.34 -10.69
CA GLU A 150 10.04 22.75 -10.86
C GLU A 150 10.60 23.60 -9.72
N LEU A 151 10.44 23.15 -8.47
CA LEU A 151 11.01 23.85 -7.32
C LEU A 151 12.53 23.88 -7.35
N ILE A 152 13.19 22.77 -7.72
CA ILE A 152 14.66 22.71 -7.84
C ILE A 152 15.17 23.58 -8.99
N ASN A 153 14.47 23.61 -10.13
CA ASN A 153 14.79 24.49 -11.25
C ASN A 153 14.61 25.95 -10.84
N ASP A 154 13.51 26.29 -10.16
CA ASP A 154 13.29 27.63 -9.63
C ASP A 154 14.38 28.05 -8.64
N ILE A 155 14.82 27.14 -7.76
CA ILE A 155 15.91 27.39 -6.83
C ILE A 155 17.21 27.58 -7.62
N PHE A 156 17.53 26.69 -8.56
CA PHE A 156 18.74 26.79 -9.38
C PHE A 156 18.77 28.09 -10.17
N ASP A 157 17.69 28.42 -10.87
CA ASP A 157 17.54 29.63 -11.69
C ASP A 157 17.62 30.88 -10.80
N LYS A 158 17.00 30.87 -9.61
CA LYS A 158 17.15 31.96 -8.64
C LYS A 158 18.58 32.13 -8.19
N ILE A 159 19.31 31.04 -7.93
CA ILE A 159 20.71 31.12 -7.50
C ILE A 159 21.59 31.60 -8.64
N ASP A 160 21.46 31.02 -9.84
CA ASP A 160 22.39 31.26 -10.93
C ASP A 160 22.23 32.66 -11.52
N ASN A 161 20.99 33.14 -11.62
CA ASN A 161 20.66 34.48 -12.09
C ASN A 161 20.77 35.55 -10.98
N SER A 162 21.07 35.17 -9.73
CA SER A 162 21.23 36.14 -8.66
C SER A 162 22.50 36.96 -8.88
N LYS A 163 22.34 38.29 -8.87
CA LYS A 163 23.46 39.25 -8.88
C LYS A 163 24.08 39.44 -7.49
N GLU A 164 23.39 38.97 -6.45
CA GLU A 164 23.80 39.05 -5.05
C GLU A 164 24.04 37.63 -4.49
N PRO A 165 24.96 37.45 -3.52
CA PRO A 165 25.13 36.17 -2.85
C PRO A 165 23.82 35.63 -2.26
N ILE A 166 23.50 34.36 -2.55
CA ILE A 166 22.23 33.74 -2.17
C ILE A 166 22.44 32.27 -1.76
N ALA A 167 21.71 31.84 -0.74
CA ALA A 167 21.73 30.47 -0.25
C ALA A 167 20.32 30.02 0.19
N PHE A 168 20.03 28.75 -0.05
CA PHE A 168 18.83 28.04 0.34
C PHE A 168 19.23 26.84 1.20
N SER A 169 18.40 26.51 2.19
CA SER A 169 18.50 25.21 2.86
C SER A 169 17.29 24.38 2.47
N LEU A 170 17.55 23.13 2.11
CA LEU A 170 16.55 22.12 1.80
C LEU A 170 16.55 21.14 2.97
N GLY A 171 15.37 20.75 3.43
CA GLY A 171 15.24 19.83 4.56
C GLY A 171 14.16 18.77 4.33
N ALA A 172 14.39 17.60 4.91
CA ALA A 172 13.44 16.50 5.03
C ALA A 172 13.42 16.01 6.50
N PRO A 173 12.43 15.21 6.93
CA PRO A 173 12.45 14.60 8.26
C PRO A 173 13.74 13.78 8.46
N GLY A 174 14.69 14.32 9.20
CA GLY A 174 15.95 13.65 9.51
C GLY A 174 17.18 14.08 8.71
N HIS A 175 17.10 15.12 7.86
CA HIS A 175 18.27 15.58 7.11
C HIS A 175 18.10 17.01 6.57
N ILE A 176 19.19 17.77 6.45
CA ILE A 176 19.22 19.08 5.78
C ILE A 176 20.46 19.17 4.89
N ILE A 177 20.37 19.95 3.83
CA ILE A 177 21.49 20.37 3.00
C ILE A 177 21.37 21.85 2.65
N SER A 178 22.49 22.50 2.33
CA SER A 178 22.49 23.89 1.86
C SER A 178 22.99 23.97 0.43
N VAL A 179 22.34 24.82 -0.37
CA VAL A 179 22.72 25.12 -1.75
C VAL A 179 22.80 26.63 -1.98
N GLY A 180 23.83 27.12 -2.66
CA GLY A 180 23.91 28.54 -2.97
C GLY A 180 25.16 28.96 -3.73
N LYS A 181 25.29 30.26 -3.98
CA LYS A 181 26.37 30.87 -4.74
C LYS A 181 26.79 32.18 -4.08
N SER A 182 28.10 32.45 -4.09
CA SER A 182 28.67 33.72 -3.66
C SER A 182 29.16 34.55 -4.84
N SER A 183 29.36 35.85 -4.61
CA SER A 183 29.96 36.79 -5.57
C SER A 183 31.44 36.49 -5.86
N ASN A 184 32.13 35.77 -4.98
CA ASN A 184 33.57 35.48 -5.10
C ASN A 184 33.89 34.11 -5.76
N TYR A 185 32.88 33.26 -6.03
CA TYR A 185 33.09 31.91 -6.57
C TYR A 185 32.10 31.60 -7.71
N MET A 186 32.63 31.17 -8.85
CA MET A 186 31.87 31.06 -10.10
C MET A 186 30.87 29.90 -10.23
N PRO A 187 30.87 28.83 -9.42
CA PRO A 187 29.78 27.83 -9.50
C PRO A 187 28.95 27.73 -8.22
N ILE A 188 27.74 27.18 -8.38
CA ILE A 188 26.81 26.90 -7.27
C ILE A 188 27.41 25.77 -6.42
N TYR A 189 27.31 25.86 -5.10
CA TYR A 189 27.75 24.81 -4.18
C TYR A 189 26.57 24.13 -3.52
N LEU A 190 26.69 22.82 -3.32
CA LEU A 190 25.86 22.04 -2.41
C LEU A 190 26.74 21.53 -1.26
N ILE A 191 26.27 21.72 -0.03
CA ILE A 191 26.95 21.31 1.19
C ILE A 191 26.01 20.38 1.96
N ASN A 192 26.49 19.16 2.16
CA ASN A 192 25.94 18.12 3.03
C ASN A 192 26.98 17.82 4.11
N HIS A 193 26.55 17.35 5.29
CA HIS A 193 27.36 17.10 6.49
C HIS A 193 28.78 16.59 6.22
N ASP A 194 28.93 15.60 5.34
CA ASP A 194 30.22 14.96 5.01
C ASP A 194 30.74 15.27 3.59
N ILE A 195 30.00 16.02 2.77
CA ILE A 195 30.26 16.17 1.32
C ILE A 195 29.95 17.60 0.87
N HIS A 196 30.91 18.26 0.22
CA HIS A 196 30.68 19.50 -0.55
C HIS A 196 30.89 19.22 -2.03
N LYS A 197 30.01 19.74 -2.88
CA LYS A 197 30.06 19.50 -4.33
C LYS A 197 29.77 20.75 -5.13
N LEU A 198 30.44 20.80 -6.27
CA LEU A 198 30.23 21.81 -7.29
C LEU A 198 29.05 21.45 -8.15
N ILE A 199 28.12 22.39 -8.27
CA ILE A 199 26.93 22.27 -9.08
C ILE A 199 27.12 23.13 -10.32
N THR A 200 27.23 22.45 -11.46
CA THR A 200 27.48 23.06 -12.77
C THR A 200 26.23 23.15 -13.64
N SER A 201 25.11 22.58 -13.19
CA SER A 201 23.80 22.62 -13.87
C SER A 201 22.67 22.29 -12.89
N SER A 202 21.45 22.72 -13.20
CA SER A 202 20.23 22.35 -12.46
C SER A 202 20.05 20.84 -12.36
N ARG A 203 20.44 20.13 -13.41
CA ARG A 203 20.53 18.67 -13.48
C ARG A 203 21.44 18.07 -12.41
N SER A 204 22.64 18.64 -12.23
CA SER A 204 23.58 18.21 -11.19
C SER A 204 23.02 18.47 -9.79
N LEU A 205 22.40 19.64 -9.60
CA LEU A 205 21.81 20.02 -8.30
C LEU A 205 20.77 18.99 -7.87
N TYR A 206 19.85 18.65 -8.78
CA TYR A 206 18.80 17.70 -8.49
C TYR A 206 19.35 16.33 -8.07
N SER A 207 20.40 15.83 -8.74
CA SER A 207 21.03 14.54 -8.42
C SER A 207 21.70 14.54 -7.05
N GLU A 208 22.34 15.64 -6.68
CA GLU A 208 23.08 15.75 -5.41
C GLU A 208 22.16 16.01 -4.22
N VAL A 209 21.11 16.81 -4.42
CA VAL A 209 20.02 16.99 -3.45
C VAL A 209 19.37 15.64 -3.14
N LEU A 210 19.09 14.85 -4.17
CA LEU A 210 18.58 13.49 -4.04
C LEU A 210 19.50 12.58 -3.22
N CYS A 211 20.79 12.51 -3.56
CA CYS A 211 21.74 11.62 -2.87
C CYS A 211 21.88 11.97 -1.39
N ALA A 212 21.68 13.24 -1.03
CA ALA A 212 21.74 13.66 0.35
C ALA A 212 20.51 13.22 1.17
N PHE A 213 19.31 13.19 0.58
CA PHE A 213 18.06 12.83 1.27
C PHE A 213 17.75 11.32 1.24
N ASN A 214 18.77 10.46 1.30
CA ASN A 214 18.72 9.04 0.93
C ASN A 214 17.81 8.10 1.78
N TYR A 215 16.67 8.54 2.33
CA TYR A 215 15.87 7.75 3.27
C TYR A 215 14.35 7.92 3.24
N SER A 216 13.75 8.64 2.29
CA SER A 216 12.29 8.82 2.29
C SER A 216 11.65 8.69 0.91
N LYS A 217 10.31 8.64 0.89
CA LYS A 217 9.40 8.39 -0.26
C LYS A 217 9.71 9.21 -1.52
N GLU A 218 10.55 10.22 -1.41
CA GLU A 218 11.02 11.13 -2.45
C GLU A 218 11.94 10.46 -3.48
N ALA A 219 12.67 9.38 -3.13
CA ALA A 219 13.47 8.60 -4.11
C ALA A 219 12.61 8.05 -5.28
N LEU A 220 11.33 7.85 -5.03
CA LEU A 220 10.33 7.36 -5.98
C LEU A 220 9.84 8.46 -6.94
N SER A 221 9.82 9.71 -6.47
CA SER A 221 9.57 10.90 -7.30
C SER A 221 10.66 11.07 -8.37
N ILE A 222 11.91 10.72 -8.03
CA ILE A 222 13.05 10.75 -8.97
C ILE A 222 12.98 9.69 -10.06
N LEU A 223 12.64 8.43 -9.74
CA LEU A 223 12.43 7.42 -10.79
C LEU A 223 11.31 7.87 -11.75
N THR A 224 10.27 8.50 -11.21
CA THR A 224 9.14 9.03 -12.00
C THR A 224 9.54 10.23 -12.89
N HIS A 225 10.40 11.15 -12.39
CA HIS A 225 10.76 12.39 -13.11
C HIS A 225 12.05 12.29 -13.97
N SER A 226 12.97 11.38 -13.66
CA SER A 226 14.20 11.16 -14.44
C SER A 226 13.93 10.71 -15.88
N TYR A 227 12.79 10.08 -16.12
CA TYR A 227 12.32 9.61 -17.42
C TYR A 227 11.67 10.69 -18.28
N GLN A 228 10.90 11.62 -17.70
CA GLN A 228 10.20 12.66 -18.48
C GLN A 228 11.13 13.60 -19.26
N GLU A 229 12.41 13.70 -18.87
CA GLU A 229 13.36 14.56 -19.56
C GLU A 229 14.68 13.91 -19.97
N GLY A 230 14.78 12.57 -19.91
CA GLY A 230 16.01 11.85 -20.31
C GLY A 230 17.28 12.29 -19.55
N ASN A 231 17.11 12.98 -18.41
CA ASN A 231 18.14 13.86 -17.86
C ASN A 231 18.59 13.50 -16.44
N ILE A 232 18.38 12.28 -15.95
CA ILE A 232 19.24 11.71 -14.90
C ILE A 232 19.52 10.29 -15.37
N SER A 233 20.79 9.95 -15.55
CA SER A 233 21.08 8.58 -15.90
C SER A 233 20.68 7.76 -14.67
N VAL A 234 19.70 6.88 -14.80
CA VAL A 234 19.44 5.87 -13.77
C VAL A 234 20.72 5.08 -13.50
N LYS A 235 21.65 5.05 -14.47
CA LYS A 235 23.07 4.72 -14.33
C LYS A 235 23.76 5.37 -13.11
N TYR A 236 23.56 6.64 -12.79
CA TYR A 236 24.16 7.29 -11.61
C TYR A 236 23.53 6.80 -10.29
N VAL A 237 22.21 6.58 -10.26
CA VAL A 237 21.51 6.03 -9.08
C VAL A 237 21.91 4.56 -8.87
N THR A 238 22.00 3.77 -9.93
CA THR A 238 22.39 2.35 -9.89
C THR A 238 23.89 2.14 -9.68
N ASN A 239 24.74 3.13 -9.99
CA ASN A 239 26.19 3.04 -9.77
C ASN A 239 26.62 3.52 -8.38
N ASN A 240 25.81 4.35 -7.71
CA ASN A 240 26.16 4.96 -6.42
C ASN A 240 25.34 4.44 -5.23
N LEU A 241 24.21 3.76 -5.47
CA LEU A 241 23.48 3.05 -4.40
C LEU A 241 24.03 1.65 -4.22
N ASP A 242 24.06 1.19 -2.97
CA ASP A 242 24.35 -0.20 -2.70
C ASP A 242 23.20 -1.12 -3.17
N LYS A 243 23.49 -2.42 -3.20
CA LYS A 243 22.58 -3.44 -3.72
C LYS A 243 21.29 -3.56 -2.91
N ASP A 244 21.36 -3.34 -1.60
CA ASP A 244 20.21 -3.47 -0.71
C ASP A 244 19.26 -2.28 -0.89
N ASP A 245 19.80 -1.09 -1.11
CA ASP A 245 19.04 0.12 -1.41
C ASP A 245 18.36 0.02 -2.78
N LEU A 246 19.02 -0.54 -3.79
CA LEU A 246 18.40 -0.82 -5.09
C LEU A 246 17.24 -1.81 -5.00
N CYS A 247 17.33 -2.84 -4.14
CA CYS A 247 16.23 -3.79 -3.92
C CYS A 247 15.04 -3.12 -3.23
N LYS A 248 15.30 -2.25 -2.23
CA LYS A 248 14.25 -1.52 -1.50
C LYS A 248 13.46 -0.58 -2.41
N LEU A 249 14.11 0.09 -3.36
CA LEU A 249 13.46 1.04 -4.26
C LEU A 249 12.33 0.41 -5.08
N LEU A 250 12.61 -0.70 -5.75
CA LEU A 250 11.59 -1.42 -6.52
C LEU A 250 10.49 -1.97 -5.61
N CYS A 251 10.84 -2.44 -4.41
CA CYS A 251 9.86 -2.91 -3.44
C CYS A 251 8.89 -1.80 -3.01
N ILE A 252 9.40 -0.60 -2.69
CA ILE A 252 8.57 0.54 -2.29
C ILE A 252 7.70 0.99 -3.46
N ALA A 253 8.25 1.03 -4.68
CA ALA A 253 7.50 1.35 -5.89
C ALA A 253 6.28 0.44 -6.10
N LEU A 254 6.48 -0.86 -5.89
CA LEU A 254 5.43 -1.87 -5.95
C LEU A 254 4.43 -1.74 -4.81
N GLN A 255 4.93 -1.55 -3.58
CA GLN A 255 4.09 -1.41 -2.38
C GLN A 255 3.16 -0.20 -2.46
N ASP A 256 3.65 0.93 -2.95
CA ASP A 256 2.91 2.19 -2.98
C ASP A 256 2.25 2.44 -4.37
N GLY A 257 2.40 1.51 -5.32
CA GLY A 257 1.68 1.53 -6.61
C GLY A 257 2.25 2.48 -7.68
N HIS A 258 3.50 2.90 -7.55
CA HIS A 258 4.13 3.88 -8.44
C HIS A 258 4.57 3.25 -9.77
N THR A 259 3.60 3.12 -10.66
CA THR A 259 3.70 2.42 -11.95
C THR A 259 4.86 2.91 -12.82
N GLU A 260 5.03 4.23 -12.98
CA GLU A 260 6.10 4.78 -13.81
C GLU A 260 7.48 4.52 -13.21
N ALA A 261 7.62 4.62 -11.88
CA ALA A 261 8.88 4.30 -11.22
C ALA A 261 9.30 2.82 -11.43
N ILE A 262 8.34 1.90 -11.45
CA ILE A 262 8.59 0.47 -11.74
C ILE A 262 9.11 0.29 -13.17
N LYS A 263 8.43 0.88 -14.16
CA LYS A 263 8.84 0.79 -15.57
C LYS A 263 10.26 1.31 -15.76
N VAL A 264 10.54 2.49 -15.21
CA VAL A 264 11.85 3.15 -15.32
C VAL A 264 12.93 2.32 -14.64
N TYR A 265 12.68 1.81 -13.42
CA TYR A 265 13.62 0.96 -12.72
C TYR A 265 14.00 -0.26 -13.56
N ILE A 266 13.00 -0.98 -14.07
CA ILE A 266 13.16 -2.20 -14.86
C ILE A 266 13.92 -1.92 -16.17
N GLU A 267 13.53 -0.89 -16.92
CA GLU A 267 14.21 -0.49 -18.16
C GLU A 267 15.68 -0.15 -17.90
N SER A 268 15.95 0.50 -16.78
CA SER A 268 17.30 0.95 -16.44
C SER A 268 18.23 -0.19 -16.08
N ILE A 269 17.77 -1.15 -15.28
CA ILE A 269 18.61 -2.30 -14.93
C ILE A 269 18.79 -3.27 -16.11
N SER A 270 17.91 -3.22 -17.12
CA SER A 270 18.04 -4.01 -18.36
C SER A 270 19.39 -3.76 -19.04
N ASN A 271 19.81 -2.50 -19.07
CA ASN A 271 21.03 -2.04 -19.75
C ASN A 271 22.32 -2.17 -18.92
N LEU A 272 22.24 -2.67 -17.68
CA LEU A 272 23.40 -2.81 -16.80
C LEU A 272 24.07 -4.17 -16.95
N ALA A 273 25.38 -4.16 -17.22
CA ALA A 273 26.23 -5.35 -17.26
C ALA A 273 26.84 -5.64 -15.88
N GLY A 274 27.08 -6.92 -15.57
CA GLY A 274 27.76 -7.34 -14.34
C GLY A 274 26.93 -7.33 -13.05
N ILE A 275 25.63 -7.03 -13.14
CA ILE A 275 24.71 -7.00 -12.00
C ILE A 275 23.81 -8.23 -11.99
N ASN A 276 23.55 -8.79 -10.80
CA ASN A 276 22.59 -9.86 -10.59
C ASN A 276 21.15 -9.32 -10.67
N LYS A 277 20.56 -9.37 -11.87
CA LYS A 277 19.20 -8.92 -12.16
C LYS A 277 18.13 -9.70 -11.41
N GLN A 278 18.32 -11.01 -11.19
CA GLN A 278 17.40 -11.84 -10.40
C GLN A 278 17.19 -11.25 -9.00
N GLN A 279 18.27 -10.89 -8.32
CA GLN A 279 18.19 -10.36 -6.97
C GLN A 279 17.52 -8.98 -6.91
N LEU A 280 17.82 -8.10 -7.87
CA LEU A 280 17.18 -6.77 -7.92
C LEU A 280 15.68 -6.88 -8.20
N LEU A 281 15.31 -7.70 -9.18
CA LEU A 281 13.91 -7.92 -9.56
C LEU A 281 13.11 -8.65 -8.47
N ALA A 282 13.77 -9.43 -7.61
CA ALA A 282 13.11 -10.04 -6.45
C ALA A 282 12.52 -9.01 -5.49
N ALA A 283 13.08 -7.79 -5.44
CA ALA A 283 12.54 -6.65 -4.70
C ALA A 283 12.13 -7.02 -3.26
N LYS A 284 13.00 -7.75 -2.55
CA LYS A 284 12.70 -8.26 -1.19
C LYS A 284 13.07 -7.22 -0.14
N ARG A 285 12.19 -7.06 0.86
CA ARG A 285 12.49 -6.34 2.11
C ARG A 285 13.38 -7.18 3.04
N ARG A 286 13.84 -6.57 4.13
CA ARG A 286 14.60 -7.26 5.21
C ARG A 286 13.84 -8.44 5.83
N ASP A 287 12.51 -8.40 5.85
CA ASP A 287 11.63 -9.49 6.31
C ASP A 287 11.34 -10.56 5.24
N GLY A 288 11.94 -10.41 4.04
CA GLY A 288 11.80 -11.34 2.92
C GLY A 288 10.53 -11.16 2.10
N GLY A 289 9.65 -10.20 2.41
CA GLY A 289 8.45 -9.90 1.61
C GLY A 289 8.82 -9.31 0.24
N PRO A 290 8.44 -9.94 -0.90
CA PRO A 290 8.70 -9.40 -2.23
C PRO A 290 7.81 -8.18 -2.56
N GLY A 291 8.29 -7.29 -3.42
CA GLY A 291 7.49 -6.13 -3.87
C GLY A 291 6.18 -6.53 -4.56
N LEU A 292 6.19 -7.55 -5.44
CA LEU A 292 4.98 -8.01 -6.13
C LEU A 292 3.91 -8.51 -5.15
N PHE A 293 4.33 -9.11 -4.02
CA PHE A 293 3.42 -9.49 -2.94
C PHE A 293 2.70 -8.26 -2.38
N MET A 294 3.44 -7.17 -2.11
CA MET A 294 2.85 -5.93 -1.57
C MET A 294 1.89 -5.27 -2.56
N ALA A 295 2.23 -5.27 -3.85
CA ALA A 295 1.35 -4.74 -4.89
C ALA A 295 0.03 -5.53 -4.98
N LEU A 296 0.10 -6.86 -4.86
CA LEU A 296 -1.08 -7.73 -4.82
C LEU A 296 -1.90 -7.54 -3.54
N GLN A 297 -1.23 -7.43 -2.39
CA GLN A 297 -1.87 -7.17 -1.10
C GLN A 297 -2.64 -5.86 -1.07
N ASN A 298 -2.10 -4.81 -1.71
CA ASN A 298 -2.69 -3.47 -1.73
C ASN A 298 -3.59 -3.22 -2.96
N GLY A 299 -3.72 -4.21 -3.85
CA GLY A 299 -4.57 -4.10 -5.05
C GLY A 299 -4.07 -3.11 -6.11
N HIS A 300 -2.75 -2.90 -6.21
CA HIS A 300 -2.15 -1.94 -7.15
C HIS A 300 -2.04 -2.50 -8.57
N THR A 301 -3.17 -2.58 -9.28
CA THR A 301 -3.34 -3.17 -10.62
C THR A 301 -2.28 -2.69 -11.63
N ALA A 302 -2.09 -1.38 -11.78
CA ALA A 302 -1.16 -0.82 -12.77
C ALA A 302 0.31 -1.15 -12.45
N ALA A 303 0.67 -1.23 -11.16
CA ALA A 303 2.00 -1.62 -10.71
C ALA A 303 2.28 -3.11 -10.98
N ILE A 304 1.30 -3.98 -10.70
CA ILE A 304 1.37 -5.43 -11.02
C ILE A 304 1.61 -5.62 -12.51
N LYS A 305 0.80 -4.96 -13.35
CA LYS A 305 0.92 -5.03 -14.82
C LYS A 305 2.32 -4.58 -15.27
N ALA A 306 2.76 -3.40 -14.84
CA ALA A 306 4.06 -2.86 -15.23
C ALA A 306 5.24 -3.74 -14.81
N TYR A 307 5.16 -4.37 -13.63
CA TYR A 307 6.19 -5.29 -13.17
C TYR A 307 6.23 -6.57 -14.00
N ILE A 308 5.08 -7.21 -14.22
CA ILE A 308 4.98 -8.46 -14.98
C ILE A 308 5.43 -8.24 -16.44
N GLU A 309 4.94 -7.19 -17.10
CA GLU A 309 5.38 -6.80 -18.45
C GLU A 309 6.86 -6.40 -18.49
N GLY A 310 7.39 -5.92 -17.38
CA GLY A 310 8.78 -5.53 -17.24
C GLY A 310 9.72 -6.73 -17.17
N ILE A 311 9.43 -7.69 -16.29
CA ILE A 311 10.26 -8.89 -16.11
C ILE A 311 10.19 -9.85 -17.31
N SER A 312 9.14 -9.78 -18.13
CA SER A 312 9.03 -10.61 -19.34
C SER A 312 10.16 -10.35 -20.33
N LYS A 313 10.71 -9.13 -20.36
CA LYS A 313 11.79 -8.68 -21.25
C LYS A 313 13.18 -9.22 -20.90
N PHE A 314 13.32 -9.95 -19.79
CA PHE A 314 14.61 -10.44 -19.31
C PHE A 314 14.80 -11.92 -19.59
N ASP A 315 15.89 -12.26 -20.26
CA ASP A 315 16.33 -13.64 -20.42
C ASP A 315 17.22 -14.10 -19.25
N GLY A 316 17.23 -15.41 -18.97
CA GLY A 316 18.11 -16.01 -17.97
C GLY A 316 17.78 -15.72 -16.50
N ILE A 317 16.62 -15.11 -16.22
CA ILE A 317 16.09 -14.94 -14.86
C ILE A 317 15.06 -16.02 -14.51
N ASN A 318 14.96 -16.36 -13.23
CA ASN A 318 13.95 -17.30 -12.74
C ASN A 318 12.63 -16.56 -12.51
N LYS A 319 11.80 -16.51 -13.57
CA LYS A 319 10.50 -15.86 -13.55
C LYS A 319 9.49 -16.56 -12.64
N GLN A 320 9.58 -17.89 -12.48
CA GLN A 320 8.75 -18.64 -11.53
C GLN A 320 8.91 -18.08 -10.11
N GLU A 321 10.16 -17.90 -9.65
CA GLU A 321 10.44 -17.38 -8.30
C GLU A 321 9.86 -15.97 -8.10
N LEU A 322 10.04 -15.09 -9.10
CA LEU A 322 9.56 -13.71 -9.03
C LEU A 322 8.03 -13.64 -9.00
N LEU A 323 7.37 -14.40 -9.89
CA LEU A 323 5.92 -14.42 -10.02
C LEU A 323 5.23 -15.14 -8.85
N ALA A 324 5.90 -16.10 -8.19
CA ALA A 324 5.38 -16.75 -6.99
C ALA A 324 5.05 -15.74 -5.88
N ALA A 325 5.81 -14.64 -5.80
CA ALA A 325 5.57 -13.55 -4.86
C ALA A 325 5.28 -14.06 -3.43
N LYS A 326 6.06 -15.05 -2.98
CA LYS A 326 5.85 -15.68 -1.67
C LYS A 326 6.65 -14.99 -0.58
N ARG A 327 6.01 -14.81 0.57
CA ARG A 327 6.69 -14.49 1.83
C ARG A 327 7.43 -15.71 2.38
N GLN A 328 8.24 -15.49 3.42
CA GLN A 328 9.00 -16.55 4.09
C GLN A 328 8.10 -17.63 4.72
N ASP A 329 6.86 -17.28 5.09
CA ASP A 329 5.86 -18.20 5.60
C ASP A 329 5.12 -18.96 4.48
N GLY A 330 5.56 -18.83 3.22
CA GLY A 330 4.98 -19.55 2.08
C GLY A 330 3.70 -18.94 1.49
N ILE A 331 3.15 -17.89 2.12
CA ILE A 331 1.94 -17.21 1.61
C ILE A 331 2.27 -16.40 0.36
N SER A 332 1.52 -16.64 -0.72
CA SER A 332 1.67 -15.92 -1.99
C SER A 332 0.88 -14.60 -2.02
N GLY A 333 1.31 -13.68 -2.88
CA GLY A 333 0.57 -12.44 -3.12
C GLY A 333 -0.84 -12.68 -3.68
N LEU A 334 -1.01 -13.69 -4.55
CA LEU A 334 -2.33 -14.04 -5.11
C LEU A 334 -3.31 -14.51 -4.03
N TYR A 335 -2.83 -15.30 -3.06
CA TYR A 335 -3.65 -15.70 -1.91
C TYR A 335 -4.16 -14.47 -1.13
N ILE A 336 -3.29 -13.50 -0.84
CA ILE A 336 -3.69 -12.30 -0.11
C ILE A 336 -4.63 -11.42 -0.94
N ALA A 337 -4.41 -11.30 -2.25
CA ALA A 337 -5.34 -10.57 -3.12
C ALA A 337 -6.75 -11.19 -3.11
N LEU A 338 -6.85 -12.53 -3.12
CA LEU A 338 -8.12 -13.26 -2.95
C LEU A 338 -8.71 -13.05 -1.55
N GLN A 339 -7.89 -13.10 -0.51
CA GLN A 339 -8.29 -12.88 0.88
C GLN A 339 -8.76 -11.43 1.17
N ASN A 340 -8.32 -10.46 0.37
CA ASN A 340 -8.71 -9.04 0.48
C ASN A 340 -9.76 -8.63 -0.57
N GLY A 341 -10.12 -9.52 -1.49
CA GLY A 341 -11.14 -9.25 -2.51
C GLY A 341 -10.70 -8.31 -3.65
N HIS A 342 -9.40 -8.21 -3.95
CA HIS A 342 -8.87 -7.29 -4.96
C HIS A 342 -9.05 -7.83 -6.40
N SER A 343 -10.27 -7.79 -6.93
CA SER A 343 -10.66 -8.39 -8.22
C SER A 343 -9.79 -7.96 -9.41
N GLU A 344 -9.54 -6.65 -9.58
CA GLU A 344 -8.76 -6.14 -10.71
C GLU A 344 -7.28 -6.56 -10.65
N ALA A 345 -6.72 -6.66 -9.44
CA ALA A 345 -5.35 -7.13 -9.21
C ALA A 345 -5.23 -8.63 -9.52
N ILE A 346 -6.20 -9.43 -9.09
CA ILE A 346 -6.29 -10.87 -9.41
C ILE A 346 -6.33 -11.08 -10.92
N LYS A 347 -7.28 -10.41 -11.60
CA LYS A 347 -7.44 -10.49 -13.05
C LYS A 347 -6.14 -10.13 -13.78
N THR A 348 -5.55 -9.00 -13.43
CA THR A 348 -4.32 -8.50 -14.06
C THR A 348 -3.13 -9.44 -13.81
N TYR A 349 -3.01 -10.02 -12.62
CA TYR A 349 -1.97 -11.00 -12.33
C TYR A 349 -2.13 -12.26 -13.18
N ILE A 350 -3.34 -12.82 -13.24
CA ILE A 350 -3.64 -14.05 -14.00
C ILE A 350 -3.42 -13.84 -15.51
N GLU A 351 -3.92 -12.73 -16.06
CA GLU A 351 -3.66 -12.33 -17.45
C GLU A 351 -2.17 -12.07 -17.72
N GLY A 352 -1.45 -11.55 -16.73
CA GLY A 352 -0.01 -11.33 -16.82
C GLY A 352 0.77 -12.63 -16.93
N ILE A 353 0.53 -13.58 -16.02
CA ILE A 353 1.26 -14.86 -16.00
C ILE A 353 0.87 -15.80 -17.14
N SER A 354 -0.32 -15.66 -17.73
CA SER A 354 -0.76 -16.51 -18.84
C SER A 354 0.15 -16.38 -20.07
N ASN A 355 0.77 -15.21 -20.24
CA ASN A 355 1.68 -14.88 -21.36
C ASN A 355 3.11 -15.46 -21.21
N PHE A 356 3.41 -16.16 -20.12
CA PHE A 356 4.74 -16.71 -19.88
C PHE A 356 4.81 -18.18 -20.22
N ASP A 357 5.81 -18.55 -21.02
CA ASP A 357 6.17 -19.94 -21.26
C ASP A 357 7.15 -20.46 -20.21
N GLY A 358 7.13 -21.77 -19.96
CA GLY A 358 8.09 -22.44 -19.08
C GLY A 358 7.93 -22.19 -17.58
N ILE A 359 6.84 -21.54 -17.16
CA ILE A 359 6.46 -21.40 -15.74
C ILE A 359 5.37 -22.40 -15.36
N ASP A 360 5.39 -22.84 -14.10
CA ASP A 360 4.34 -23.68 -13.52
C ASP A 360 3.17 -22.79 -13.09
N LYS A 361 2.25 -22.56 -14.04
CA LYS A 361 1.03 -21.77 -13.82
C LYS A 361 0.09 -22.45 -12.82
N GLN A 362 0.10 -23.79 -12.75
CA GLN A 362 -0.74 -24.53 -11.79
C GLN A 362 -0.33 -24.17 -10.36
N GLU A 363 0.97 -24.17 -10.07
CA GLU A 363 1.51 -23.83 -8.75
C GLU A 363 1.19 -22.38 -8.35
N LEU A 364 1.38 -21.43 -9.27
CA LEU A 364 1.09 -20.02 -9.01
C LEU A 364 -0.39 -19.77 -8.74
N LEU A 365 -1.27 -20.37 -9.55
CA LEU A 365 -2.72 -20.19 -9.47
C LEU A 365 -3.35 -20.94 -8.29
N ALA A 366 -2.74 -22.05 -7.83
CA ALA A 366 -3.21 -22.78 -6.66
C ALA A 366 -3.28 -21.88 -5.43
N ALA A 367 -2.32 -20.95 -5.31
CA ALA A 367 -2.29 -19.91 -4.27
C ALA A 367 -2.63 -20.47 -2.88
N LYS A 368 -2.03 -21.61 -2.53
CA LYS A 368 -2.28 -22.31 -1.27
C LYS A 368 -1.40 -21.74 -0.16
N THR A 369 -1.94 -21.63 1.04
CA THR A 369 -1.18 -21.52 2.28
C THR A 369 -0.34 -22.79 2.53
N PRO A 370 0.64 -22.77 3.46
CA PRO A 370 1.42 -23.96 3.82
C PRO A 370 0.61 -25.14 4.30
N ASP A 371 -0.54 -24.90 4.94
CA ASP A 371 -1.44 -25.97 5.36
C ASP A 371 -2.25 -26.56 4.19
N GLY A 372 -2.25 -25.93 3.02
CA GLY A 372 -2.95 -26.40 1.82
C GLY A 372 -4.26 -25.65 1.51
N THR A 373 -4.64 -24.65 2.32
CA THR A 373 -5.85 -23.84 2.09
C THR A 373 -5.73 -22.95 0.83
N PRO A 374 -6.57 -23.14 -0.20
CA PRO A 374 -6.50 -22.34 -1.42
C PRO A 374 -7.04 -20.91 -1.24
N GLY A 375 -6.50 -19.94 -1.98
CA GLY A 375 -7.01 -18.57 -1.95
C GLY A 375 -8.48 -18.46 -2.40
N LEU A 376 -8.91 -19.26 -3.39
CA LEU A 376 -10.30 -19.28 -3.86
C LEU A 376 -11.28 -19.72 -2.75
N TYR A 377 -10.86 -20.63 -1.87
CA TYR A 377 -11.65 -21.04 -0.70
C TYR A 377 -11.92 -19.84 0.22
N ILE A 378 -10.90 -19.04 0.51
CA ILE A 378 -11.05 -17.86 1.38
C ILE A 378 -11.93 -16.79 0.72
N ALA A 379 -11.81 -16.59 -0.60
CA ALA A 379 -12.67 -15.66 -1.32
C ALA A 379 -14.15 -16.07 -1.28
N LEU A 380 -14.43 -17.38 -1.39
CA LEU A 380 -15.76 -17.99 -1.23
C LEU A 380 -16.29 -17.82 0.20
N GLN A 381 -15.48 -18.14 1.20
CA GLN A 381 -15.84 -18.00 2.62
C GLN A 381 -16.11 -16.54 3.01
N LYS A 382 -15.38 -15.56 2.46
CA LYS A 382 -15.58 -14.13 2.77
C LYS A 382 -16.60 -13.42 1.87
N SER A 383 -17.24 -14.15 0.96
CA SER A 383 -18.19 -13.62 -0.01
C SER A 383 -17.66 -12.52 -0.94
N TYR A 384 -16.40 -12.57 -1.37
CA TYR A 384 -15.85 -11.62 -2.34
C TYR A 384 -16.20 -12.01 -3.78
N SER A 385 -17.48 -11.83 -4.15
CA SER A 385 -18.05 -12.21 -5.44
C SER A 385 -17.27 -11.68 -6.66
N ALA A 386 -16.80 -10.43 -6.62
CA ALA A 386 -15.99 -9.86 -7.70
C ALA A 386 -14.62 -10.55 -7.84
N ALA A 387 -13.99 -10.95 -6.73
CA ALA A 387 -12.71 -11.66 -6.74
C ALA A 387 -12.87 -13.12 -7.21
N ILE A 388 -13.93 -13.80 -6.77
CA ILE A 388 -14.31 -15.14 -7.26
C ILE A 388 -14.49 -15.10 -8.78
N LYS A 389 -15.29 -14.16 -9.28
CA LYS A 389 -15.53 -13.99 -10.71
C LYS A 389 -14.23 -13.70 -11.47
N ALA A 390 -13.42 -12.75 -11.00
CA ALA A 390 -12.13 -12.42 -11.62
C ALA A 390 -11.17 -13.61 -11.68
N TYR A 391 -11.11 -14.42 -10.63
CA TYR A 391 -10.26 -15.62 -10.60
C TYR A 391 -10.75 -16.66 -11.62
N ILE A 392 -12.05 -17.00 -11.58
CA ILE A 392 -12.65 -18.01 -12.46
C ILE A 392 -12.53 -17.58 -13.93
N GLU A 393 -12.92 -16.35 -14.26
CA GLU A 393 -12.78 -15.82 -15.63
C GLU A 393 -11.31 -15.78 -16.07
N GLY A 394 -10.39 -15.38 -15.19
CA GLY A 394 -8.96 -15.30 -15.50
C GLY A 394 -8.35 -16.65 -15.87
N ILE A 395 -8.70 -17.73 -15.16
CA ILE A 395 -8.13 -19.06 -15.44
C ILE A 395 -8.76 -19.76 -16.65
N SER A 396 -9.92 -19.30 -17.14
CA SER A 396 -10.68 -19.94 -18.23
C SER A 396 -9.83 -20.21 -19.48
N ASN A 397 -9.05 -19.22 -19.90
CA ASN A 397 -8.24 -19.27 -21.12
C ASN A 397 -6.82 -19.82 -20.92
N ILE A 398 -6.45 -20.25 -19.70
CA ILE A 398 -5.11 -20.77 -19.44
C ILE A 398 -5.04 -22.26 -19.82
N ALA A 399 -4.17 -22.59 -20.77
CA ALA A 399 -3.91 -23.97 -21.18
C ALA A 399 -2.95 -24.68 -20.22
N GLY A 400 -3.04 -26.03 -20.15
CA GLY A 400 -2.10 -26.87 -19.41
C GLY A 400 -2.24 -26.86 -17.89
N ILE A 401 -3.31 -26.26 -17.35
CA ILE A 401 -3.63 -26.26 -15.91
C ILE A 401 -4.79 -27.22 -15.61
N ASN A 402 -4.82 -27.76 -14.40
CA ASN A 402 -5.93 -28.54 -13.89
C ASN A 402 -7.00 -27.61 -13.29
N LYS A 403 -7.91 -27.14 -14.16
CA LYS A 403 -9.02 -26.26 -13.77
C LYS A 403 -9.95 -26.92 -12.75
N GLN A 404 -10.17 -28.24 -12.83
CA GLN A 404 -10.98 -28.97 -11.85
C GLN A 404 -10.40 -28.79 -10.44
N GLU A 405 -9.10 -29.04 -10.26
CA GLU A 405 -8.45 -28.93 -8.95
C GLU A 405 -8.52 -27.50 -8.39
N LEU A 406 -8.23 -26.49 -9.23
CA LEU A 406 -8.25 -25.09 -8.80
C LEU A 406 -9.66 -24.64 -8.39
N LEU A 407 -10.68 -24.99 -9.18
CA LEU A 407 -12.07 -24.63 -8.94
C LEU A 407 -12.69 -25.40 -7.77
N ALA A 408 -12.23 -26.63 -7.50
CA ALA A 408 -12.69 -27.40 -6.34
C ALA A 408 -12.43 -26.67 -5.02
N ALA A 409 -11.33 -25.89 -4.96
CA ALA A 409 -10.98 -25.03 -3.83
C ALA A 409 -11.13 -25.75 -2.47
N LYS A 410 -10.67 -27.01 -2.40
CA LYS A 410 -10.78 -27.85 -1.22
C LYS A 410 -9.66 -27.53 -0.24
N ILE A 411 -10.01 -27.38 1.03
CA ILE A 411 -9.05 -27.40 2.13
C ILE A 411 -8.62 -28.86 2.43
N PRO A 412 -7.57 -29.10 3.24
CA PRO A 412 -7.00 -30.44 3.42
C PRO A 412 -7.94 -31.54 3.93
N ASN A 413 -9.00 -31.17 4.67
CA ASN A 413 -10.05 -32.10 5.09
C ASN A 413 -11.08 -32.40 3.98
N GLY A 414 -10.84 -31.90 2.77
CA GLY A 414 -11.69 -32.08 1.60
C GLY A 414 -12.88 -31.13 1.49
N THR A 415 -13.14 -30.25 2.47
CA THR A 415 -14.26 -29.30 2.42
C THR A 415 -14.06 -28.27 1.28
N PRO A 416 -14.98 -28.18 0.30
CA PRO A 416 -14.90 -27.21 -0.79
C PRO A 416 -15.25 -25.78 -0.34
N GLY A 417 -14.71 -24.76 -1.03
CA GLY A 417 -15.09 -23.38 -0.75
C GLY A 417 -16.59 -23.07 -0.97
N LEU A 418 -17.23 -23.71 -1.97
CA LEU A 418 -18.67 -23.54 -2.23
C LEU A 418 -19.52 -24.05 -1.06
N PHE A 419 -19.06 -25.10 -0.36
CA PHE A 419 -19.70 -25.58 0.86
C PHE A 419 -19.76 -24.48 1.93
N MET A 420 -18.64 -23.79 2.18
CA MET A 420 -18.60 -22.69 3.14
C MET A 420 -19.52 -21.54 2.73
N SER A 421 -19.55 -21.15 1.45
CA SER A 421 -20.48 -20.11 0.99
C SER A 421 -21.95 -20.49 1.19
N LEU A 422 -22.31 -21.77 1.04
CA LEU A 422 -23.65 -22.27 1.30
C LEU A 422 -23.98 -22.30 2.79
N GLN A 423 -23.06 -22.82 3.60
CA GLN A 423 -23.17 -22.87 5.05
C GLN A 423 -23.27 -21.49 5.69
N ASP A 424 -22.52 -20.50 5.20
CA ASP A 424 -22.50 -19.13 5.73
C ASP A 424 -23.55 -18.20 5.06
N GLY A 425 -24.36 -18.74 4.13
CA GLY A 425 -25.47 -18.01 3.50
C GLY A 425 -25.06 -16.95 2.47
N HIS A 426 -23.87 -17.07 1.89
CA HIS A 426 -23.23 -16.09 1.00
C HIS A 426 -23.75 -16.15 -0.44
N SER A 427 -24.99 -15.72 -0.66
CA SER A 427 -25.70 -15.78 -1.95
C SER A 427 -24.95 -15.15 -3.13
N ALA A 428 -24.26 -14.01 -2.93
CA ALA A 428 -23.49 -13.35 -3.98
C ALA A 428 -22.25 -14.16 -4.41
N ALA A 429 -21.62 -14.88 -3.48
CA ALA A 429 -20.48 -15.75 -3.74
C ALA A 429 -20.91 -17.00 -4.52
N ILE A 430 -22.00 -17.63 -4.09
CA ILE A 430 -22.62 -18.78 -4.75
C ILE A 430 -22.96 -18.42 -6.19
N LYS A 431 -23.67 -17.31 -6.41
CA LYS A 431 -24.02 -16.84 -7.74
C LYS A 431 -22.79 -16.62 -8.61
N ALA A 432 -21.79 -15.89 -8.12
CA ALA A 432 -20.56 -15.62 -8.87
C ALA A 432 -19.79 -16.91 -9.23
N TYR A 433 -19.74 -17.88 -8.31
CA TYR A 433 -19.08 -19.17 -8.56
C TYR A 433 -19.81 -19.97 -9.63
N ILE A 434 -21.12 -20.18 -9.46
CA ILE A 434 -21.95 -20.98 -10.38
C ILE A 434 -21.98 -20.34 -11.78
N GLU A 435 -22.19 -19.03 -11.88
CA GLU A 435 -22.12 -18.32 -13.16
C GLU A 435 -20.72 -18.44 -13.79
N GLY A 436 -19.66 -18.32 -13.00
CA GLY A 436 -18.29 -18.41 -13.47
C GLY A 436 -17.95 -19.78 -14.08
N ILE A 437 -18.32 -20.87 -13.41
CA ILE A 437 -18.00 -22.23 -13.89
C ILE A 437 -18.90 -22.68 -15.05
N SER A 438 -20.02 -22.00 -15.31
CA SER A 438 -20.95 -22.36 -16.39
C SER A 438 -20.26 -22.42 -17.77
N ASN A 439 -19.31 -21.51 -18.01
CA ASN A 439 -18.58 -21.34 -19.26
C ASN A 439 -17.41 -22.32 -19.45
N PHE A 440 -17.17 -23.23 -18.50
CA PHE A 440 -16.03 -24.14 -18.57
C PHE A 440 -16.41 -25.46 -19.23
N ASP A 441 -15.65 -25.87 -20.23
CA ASP A 441 -15.74 -27.20 -20.81
C ASP A 441 -14.74 -28.16 -20.15
N GLY A 442 -15.08 -29.45 -20.11
CA GLY A 442 -14.18 -30.51 -19.62
C GLY A 442 -13.95 -30.55 -18.11
N ILE A 443 -14.70 -29.77 -17.33
CA ILE A 443 -14.75 -29.88 -15.87
C ILE A 443 -15.98 -30.68 -15.44
N ASP A 444 -15.87 -31.38 -14.32
CA ASP A 444 -16.99 -32.06 -13.68
C ASP A 444 -17.78 -31.04 -12.84
N LYS A 445 -18.77 -30.41 -13.48
CA LYS A 445 -19.70 -29.47 -12.83
C LYS A 445 -20.55 -30.15 -11.76
N GLN A 446 -20.88 -31.43 -11.91
CA GLN A 446 -21.65 -32.18 -10.93
C GLN A 446 -20.87 -32.24 -9.61
N GLU A 447 -19.59 -32.62 -9.67
CA GLU A 447 -18.72 -32.74 -8.49
C GLU A 447 -18.50 -31.39 -7.79
N LEU A 448 -18.23 -30.33 -8.54
CA LEU A 448 -18.04 -28.99 -7.98
C LEU A 448 -19.31 -28.45 -7.31
N LEU A 449 -20.46 -28.59 -7.98
CA LEU A 449 -21.75 -28.09 -7.48
C LEU A 449 -22.28 -28.91 -6.31
N ALA A 450 -21.95 -30.21 -6.24
CA ALA A 450 -22.33 -31.06 -5.11
C ALA A 450 -21.76 -30.51 -3.80
N ALA A 451 -20.57 -29.90 -3.85
CA ALA A 451 -19.93 -29.22 -2.72
C ALA A 451 -19.98 -30.06 -1.43
N LYS A 452 -19.66 -31.35 -1.54
CA LYS A 452 -19.74 -32.31 -0.44
C LYS A 452 -18.46 -32.27 0.40
N THR A 453 -18.61 -32.39 1.71
CA THR A 453 -17.50 -32.72 2.63
C THR A 453 -16.96 -34.11 2.34
N GLN A 454 -15.70 -34.35 2.67
CA GLN A 454 -15.07 -35.66 2.45
C GLN A 454 -15.44 -36.69 3.51
N ASP A 455 -15.68 -36.27 4.76
CA ASP A 455 -15.84 -37.16 5.90
C ASP A 455 -17.19 -37.91 5.91
N ASP A 456 -18.29 -37.22 5.59
CA ASP A 456 -19.66 -37.74 5.67
C ASP A 456 -20.49 -37.47 4.39
N GLY A 457 -19.87 -36.87 3.38
CA GLY A 457 -20.52 -36.56 2.11
C GLY A 457 -21.62 -35.50 2.21
N THR A 458 -21.71 -34.75 3.32
CA THR A 458 -22.72 -33.72 3.55
C THR A 458 -22.62 -32.60 2.50
N PRO A 459 -23.65 -32.36 1.67
CA PRO A 459 -23.63 -31.31 0.65
C PRO A 459 -23.76 -29.90 1.26
N GLY A 460 -23.15 -28.89 0.65
CA GLY A 460 -23.33 -27.50 1.11
C GLY A 460 -24.80 -27.04 1.12
N LEU A 461 -25.62 -27.50 0.15
CA LEU A 461 -27.05 -27.16 0.11
C LEU A 461 -27.82 -27.71 1.32
N PHE A 462 -27.39 -28.85 1.88
CA PHE A 462 -27.94 -29.40 3.11
C PHE A 462 -27.73 -28.42 4.26
N MET A 463 -26.50 -27.89 4.43
CA MET A 463 -26.20 -26.88 5.46
C MET A 463 -26.99 -25.60 5.26
N ALA A 464 -27.12 -25.10 4.02
CA ALA A 464 -27.92 -23.91 3.74
C ALA A 464 -29.41 -24.09 4.12
N LEU A 465 -29.96 -25.29 3.94
CA LEU A 465 -31.32 -25.65 4.33
C LEU A 465 -31.47 -25.79 5.84
N GLN A 466 -30.53 -26.48 6.49
CA GLN A 466 -30.50 -26.65 7.95
C GLN A 466 -30.35 -25.30 8.68
N GLU A 467 -29.52 -24.39 8.19
CA GLU A 467 -29.31 -23.07 8.81
C GLU A 467 -30.33 -22.01 8.32
N GLY A 468 -31.27 -22.39 7.45
CA GLY A 468 -32.35 -21.53 7.00
C GLY A 468 -31.94 -20.38 6.07
N HIS A 469 -30.83 -20.50 5.34
CA HIS A 469 -30.25 -19.46 4.49
C HIS A 469 -30.97 -19.31 3.14
N SER A 470 -32.20 -18.76 3.17
CA SER A 470 -33.09 -18.64 2.02
C SER A 470 -32.47 -17.98 0.78
N ALA A 471 -31.70 -16.89 0.95
CA ALA A 471 -31.05 -16.22 -0.17
C ALA A 471 -29.97 -17.09 -0.85
N ALA A 472 -29.23 -17.90 -0.08
CA ALA A 472 -28.23 -18.83 -0.60
C ALA A 472 -28.88 -20.00 -1.34
N ILE A 473 -29.93 -20.60 -0.76
CA ILE A 473 -30.72 -21.66 -1.39
C ILE A 473 -31.27 -21.17 -2.74
N LYS A 474 -31.90 -20.00 -2.75
CA LYS A 474 -32.44 -19.40 -3.98
C LYS A 474 -31.36 -19.19 -5.03
N ALA A 475 -30.23 -18.58 -4.65
CA ALA A 475 -29.11 -18.35 -5.57
C ALA A 475 -28.54 -19.66 -6.13
N TYR A 476 -28.43 -20.71 -5.32
CA TYR A 476 -27.98 -22.02 -5.76
C TYR A 476 -28.94 -22.64 -6.77
N ILE A 477 -30.24 -22.69 -6.44
CA ILE A 477 -31.27 -23.30 -7.30
C ILE A 477 -31.37 -22.55 -8.65
N GLU A 478 -31.44 -21.22 -8.61
CA GLU A 478 -31.47 -20.40 -9.82
C GLU A 478 -30.19 -20.57 -10.63
N GLY A 479 -29.02 -20.65 -9.98
CA GLY A 479 -27.75 -20.86 -10.64
C GLY A 479 -27.67 -22.19 -11.40
N ILE A 480 -28.02 -23.30 -10.75
CA ILE A 480 -27.96 -24.63 -11.38
C ILE A 480 -29.05 -24.85 -12.42
N SER A 481 -30.11 -24.03 -12.43
CA SER A 481 -31.23 -24.17 -13.37
C SER A 481 -30.78 -24.12 -14.84
N ASN A 482 -29.73 -23.35 -15.12
CA ASN A 482 -29.18 -23.11 -16.47
C ASN A 482 -28.16 -24.16 -16.93
N PHE A 483 -27.84 -25.15 -16.10
CA PHE A 483 -26.84 -26.17 -16.44
C PHE A 483 -27.48 -27.36 -17.14
N ASP A 484 -26.97 -27.70 -18.31
CA ASP A 484 -27.29 -28.97 -18.98
C ASP A 484 -26.31 -30.07 -18.54
N GLY A 485 -26.76 -31.33 -18.57
CA GLY A 485 -25.91 -32.50 -18.30
C GLY A 485 -25.57 -32.76 -16.83
N ILE A 486 -26.05 -31.95 -15.89
CA ILE A 486 -25.94 -32.22 -14.45
C ILE A 486 -27.19 -32.94 -13.92
N ASP A 487 -27.02 -33.77 -12.90
CA ASP A 487 -28.13 -34.36 -12.17
C ASP A 487 -28.65 -33.38 -11.12
N LYS A 488 -29.58 -32.51 -11.56
CA LYS A 488 -30.27 -31.56 -10.68
C LYS A 488 -31.08 -32.27 -9.58
N GLN A 489 -31.56 -33.50 -9.83
CA GLN A 489 -32.32 -34.25 -8.85
C GLN A 489 -31.41 -34.61 -7.66
N GLU A 490 -30.21 -35.13 -7.94
CA GLU A 490 -29.22 -35.47 -6.90
C GLU A 490 -28.79 -34.22 -6.11
N LEU A 491 -28.42 -33.15 -6.79
CA LEU A 491 -27.93 -31.92 -6.15
C LEU A 491 -28.98 -31.30 -5.24
N LEU A 492 -30.24 -31.23 -5.70
CA LEU A 492 -31.34 -30.65 -4.93
C LEU A 492 -31.76 -31.56 -3.78
N ALA A 493 -31.71 -32.89 -3.94
CA ALA A 493 -32.02 -33.80 -2.84
C ALA A 493 -31.17 -33.52 -1.60
N ALA A 494 -29.93 -33.05 -1.81
CA ALA A 494 -29.01 -32.59 -0.78
C ALA A 494 -28.98 -33.57 0.41
N LYS A 495 -28.86 -34.87 0.10
CA LYS A 495 -28.86 -35.93 1.10
C LYS A 495 -27.47 -36.09 1.71
N THR A 496 -27.42 -36.36 3.01
CA THR A 496 -26.20 -36.87 3.66
C THR A 496 -25.88 -38.27 3.12
N GLN A 497 -24.60 -38.64 3.02
CA GLN A 497 -24.24 -39.93 2.42
C GLN A 497 -24.56 -41.12 3.34
N GLY A 498 -24.48 -40.93 4.67
CA GLY A 498 -24.73 -41.97 5.66
C GLY A 498 -26.21 -42.20 5.94
N ASP A 499 -26.88 -41.19 6.50
CA ASP A 499 -28.26 -41.31 6.97
C ASP A 499 -29.30 -41.02 5.87
N GLU A 500 -28.86 -40.65 4.67
CA GLU A 500 -29.69 -40.23 3.53
C GLU A 500 -30.73 -39.14 3.88
N ILE A 501 -30.44 -38.30 4.89
CA ILE A 501 -31.34 -37.26 5.36
C ILE A 501 -31.36 -36.12 4.34
N PRO A 502 -32.51 -35.79 3.73
CA PRO A 502 -32.59 -34.69 2.76
C PRO A 502 -32.49 -33.32 3.44
N GLY A 503 -31.85 -32.34 2.81
CA GLY A 503 -31.76 -30.98 3.37
C GLY A 503 -33.13 -30.34 3.68
N LEU A 504 -34.15 -30.57 2.83
CA LEU A 504 -35.50 -30.05 3.09
C LEU A 504 -36.12 -30.64 4.36
N PHE A 505 -35.75 -31.88 4.73
CA PHE A 505 -36.19 -32.48 5.98
C PHE A 505 -35.70 -31.65 7.18
N MET A 506 -34.42 -31.25 7.18
CA MET A 506 -33.85 -30.43 8.25
C MET A 506 -34.49 -29.03 8.30
N ALA A 507 -34.68 -28.37 7.16
CA ALA A 507 -35.36 -27.07 7.12
C ALA A 507 -36.78 -27.13 7.71
N LEU A 508 -37.50 -28.24 7.49
CA LEU A 508 -38.83 -28.48 8.08
C LEU A 508 -38.74 -28.85 9.57
N HIS A 509 -37.80 -29.72 9.93
CA HIS A 509 -37.54 -30.15 11.30
C HIS A 509 -37.20 -28.97 12.22
N ASP A 510 -36.42 -28.00 11.73
CA ASP A 510 -35.95 -26.83 12.47
C ASP A 510 -36.88 -25.59 12.30
N GLY A 511 -37.89 -25.70 11.43
CA GLY A 511 -38.93 -24.69 11.27
C GLY A 511 -38.54 -23.46 10.43
N HIS A 512 -37.57 -23.58 9.53
CA HIS A 512 -37.10 -22.49 8.66
C HIS A 512 -38.07 -22.20 7.50
N SER A 513 -39.17 -21.51 7.81
CA SER A 513 -40.29 -21.27 6.88
C SER A 513 -39.89 -20.61 5.56
N GLU A 514 -39.04 -19.57 5.57
CA GLU A 514 -38.62 -18.89 4.34
C GLU A 514 -37.69 -19.77 3.49
N ALA A 515 -36.82 -20.58 4.11
CA ALA A 515 -35.97 -21.54 3.41
C ALA A 515 -36.81 -22.61 2.71
N VAL A 516 -37.82 -23.15 3.41
CA VAL A 516 -38.79 -24.09 2.85
C VAL A 516 -39.53 -23.47 1.66
N LYS A 517 -39.99 -22.22 1.80
CA LYS A 517 -40.70 -21.50 0.73
C LYS A 517 -39.87 -21.36 -0.54
N VAL A 518 -38.65 -20.80 -0.43
CA VAL A 518 -37.81 -20.56 -1.60
C VAL A 518 -37.35 -21.85 -2.25
N TYR A 519 -37.13 -22.91 -1.46
CA TYR A 519 -36.80 -24.23 -1.99
C TYR A 519 -37.96 -24.82 -2.80
N ILE A 520 -39.19 -24.74 -2.28
CA ILE A 520 -40.41 -25.17 -3.00
C ILE A 520 -40.59 -24.36 -4.29
N GLU A 521 -40.55 -23.03 -4.20
CA GLU A 521 -40.68 -22.14 -5.37
C GLU A 521 -39.62 -22.48 -6.44
N GLY A 522 -38.37 -22.69 -6.02
CA GLY A 522 -37.27 -23.09 -6.90
C GLY A 522 -37.53 -24.43 -7.59
N ILE A 523 -37.94 -25.46 -6.84
CA ILE A 523 -38.27 -26.78 -7.40
C ILE A 523 -39.39 -26.68 -8.45
N PHE A 524 -40.45 -25.94 -8.17
CA PHE A 524 -41.58 -25.83 -9.10
C PHE A 524 -41.19 -25.16 -10.42
N ASN A 525 -40.22 -24.26 -10.40
CA ASN A 525 -39.71 -23.58 -11.59
C ASN A 525 -38.74 -24.45 -12.42
N LEU A 526 -38.32 -25.62 -11.94
CA LEU A 526 -37.39 -26.50 -12.66
C LEU A 526 -38.11 -27.60 -13.44
N ALA A 527 -37.66 -27.84 -14.67
CA ALA A 527 -38.09 -28.96 -15.49
C ALA A 527 -37.20 -30.20 -15.27
N GLY A 528 -37.72 -31.39 -15.61
CA GLY A 528 -36.92 -32.63 -15.63
C GLY A 528 -36.58 -33.25 -14.28
N ILE A 529 -37.13 -32.76 -13.17
CA ILE A 529 -36.91 -33.29 -11.81
C ILE A 529 -38.18 -33.93 -11.23
N ASN A 530 -37.99 -34.92 -10.36
CA ASN A 530 -39.05 -35.52 -9.58
C ASN A 530 -39.39 -34.65 -8.36
N LYS A 531 -40.25 -33.65 -8.59
CA LYS A 531 -40.70 -32.71 -7.56
C LYS A 531 -41.35 -33.41 -6.37
N GLN A 532 -42.10 -34.49 -6.61
CA GLN A 532 -42.81 -35.20 -5.55
C GLN A 532 -41.83 -35.82 -4.56
N GLU A 533 -40.77 -36.45 -5.06
CA GLU A 533 -39.75 -37.07 -4.22
C GLU A 533 -38.98 -36.02 -3.40
N LEU A 534 -38.51 -34.94 -4.05
CA LEU A 534 -37.76 -33.89 -3.36
C LEU A 534 -38.60 -33.21 -2.28
N LEU A 535 -39.87 -32.92 -2.56
CA LEU A 535 -40.77 -32.26 -1.62
C LEU A 535 -41.24 -33.19 -0.51
N ALA A 536 -41.39 -34.49 -0.77
CA ALA A 536 -41.71 -35.45 0.28
C ALA A 536 -40.65 -35.47 1.39
N ALA A 537 -39.38 -35.19 1.03
CA ALA A 537 -38.24 -35.08 1.95
C ALA A 537 -38.25 -36.18 3.02
N LYS A 538 -38.36 -37.44 2.56
CA LYS A 538 -38.43 -38.61 3.44
C LYS A 538 -37.03 -39.07 3.81
N ILE A 539 -36.85 -39.38 5.09
CA ILE A 539 -35.68 -40.13 5.58
C ILE A 539 -35.88 -41.64 5.32
N PRO A 540 -34.85 -42.51 5.50
CA PRO A 540 -34.92 -43.93 5.16
C PRO A 540 -36.07 -44.73 5.76
N ASP A 541 -36.56 -44.36 6.95
CA ASP A 541 -37.71 -45.02 7.59
C ASP A 541 -39.07 -44.63 6.96
N GLY A 542 -39.05 -43.72 5.98
CA GLY A 542 -40.22 -43.23 5.26
C GLY A 542 -40.88 -41.98 5.87
N THR A 543 -40.40 -41.51 7.03
CA THR A 543 -40.94 -40.34 7.73
C THR A 543 -40.71 -39.07 6.91
N PRO A 544 -41.78 -38.34 6.52
CA PRO A 544 -41.64 -37.07 5.79
C PRO A 544 -41.20 -35.94 6.71
N GLY A 545 -40.40 -34.99 6.20
CA GLY A 545 -40.02 -33.79 6.97
C GLY A 545 -41.21 -32.98 7.50
N LEU A 546 -42.34 -32.98 6.76
CA LEU A 546 -43.57 -32.31 7.21
C LEU A 546 -44.15 -32.92 8.49
N HIS A 547 -43.96 -34.23 8.70
CA HIS A 547 -44.37 -34.90 9.94
C HIS A 547 -43.56 -34.37 11.13
N MET A 548 -42.25 -34.22 10.97
CA MET A 548 -41.39 -33.66 12.02
C MET A 548 -41.74 -32.20 12.32
N ALA A 549 -41.99 -31.38 11.30
CA ALA A 549 -42.42 -29.99 11.50
C ALA A 549 -43.72 -29.88 12.31
N LEU A 550 -44.68 -30.80 12.08
CA LEU A 550 -45.92 -30.89 12.85
C LEU A 550 -45.64 -31.33 14.30
N GLN A 551 -44.80 -32.35 14.49
CA GLN A 551 -44.44 -32.87 15.82
C GLN A 551 -43.71 -31.82 16.66
N ASN A 552 -42.81 -31.06 16.06
CA ASN A 552 -42.04 -29.99 16.71
C ASN A 552 -42.84 -28.67 16.84
N SER A 553 -44.11 -28.65 16.41
CA SER A 553 -45.00 -27.47 16.48
C SER A 553 -44.54 -26.25 15.67
N HIS A 554 -43.81 -26.47 14.56
CA HIS A 554 -43.40 -25.42 13.62
C HIS A 554 -44.54 -25.01 12.67
N SER A 555 -45.59 -24.43 13.24
CA SER A 555 -46.85 -24.10 12.56
C SER A 555 -46.67 -23.21 11.31
N GLU A 556 -45.76 -22.23 11.35
CA GLU A 556 -45.50 -21.35 10.21
C GLU A 556 -44.85 -22.09 9.04
N ALA A 557 -43.85 -22.95 9.31
CA ALA A 557 -43.22 -23.77 8.27
C ALA A 557 -44.21 -24.75 7.64
N VAL A 558 -45.06 -25.39 8.45
CA VAL A 558 -46.14 -26.27 7.98
C VAL A 558 -47.15 -25.50 7.11
N LYS A 559 -47.56 -24.31 7.55
CA LYS A 559 -48.49 -23.45 6.80
C LYS A 559 -47.91 -23.05 5.46
N ILE A 560 -46.68 -22.51 5.46
CA ILE A 560 -45.98 -22.08 4.26
C ILE A 560 -45.75 -23.24 3.29
N TYR A 561 -45.35 -24.42 3.78
CA TYR A 561 -45.19 -25.62 2.96
C TYR A 561 -46.50 -25.95 2.23
N LYS A 562 -47.63 -26.01 2.96
CA LYS A 562 -48.94 -26.35 2.38
C LYS A 562 -49.44 -25.28 1.41
N GLU A 563 -49.36 -24.00 1.79
CA GLU A 563 -49.84 -22.88 0.97
C GLU A 563 -49.04 -22.76 -0.34
N THR A 564 -47.72 -22.86 -0.26
CA THR A 564 -46.83 -22.74 -1.43
C THR A 564 -47.09 -23.86 -2.42
N ILE A 565 -47.15 -25.12 -1.96
CA ILE A 565 -47.46 -26.26 -2.83
C ILE A 565 -48.87 -26.14 -3.44
N SER A 566 -49.87 -25.77 -2.65
CA SER A 566 -51.26 -25.62 -3.14
C SER A 566 -51.35 -24.58 -4.25
N LYS A 567 -50.66 -23.44 -4.09
CA LYS A 567 -50.59 -22.38 -5.10
C LYS A 567 -50.06 -22.91 -6.44
N PHE A 568 -49.01 -23.72 -6.43
CA PHE A 568 -48.44 -24.27 -7.67
C PHE A 568 -49.25 -25.42 -8.28
N MET A 569 -49.98 -26.20 -7.47
CA MET A 569 -50.92 -27.20 -8.01
C MET A 569 -52.08 -26.55 -8.77
N VAL A 570 -52.64 -25.47 -8.24
CA VAL A 570 -53.74 -24.73 -8.87
C VAL A 570 -53.31 -24.10 -10.20
N LEU A 571 -52.06 -23.63 -10.30
CA LEU A 571 -51.54 -23.01 -11.52
C LEU A 571 -51.23 -23.99 -12.67
N ASN A 572 -51.09 -25.29 -12.40
CA ASN A 572 -50.64 -26.30 -13.38
C ASN A 572 -51.73 -27.28 -13.88
N ASN A 573 -53.03 -27.05 -13.61
CA ASN A 573 -54.16 -27.85 -14.12
C ASN A 573 -54.01 -29.40 -14.02
N GLY A 574 -53.32 -29.90 -12.98
CA GLY A 574 -52.99 -31.33 -12.82
C GLY A 574 -53.43 -31.91 -11.47
N SER A 575 -53.92 -33.15 -11.52
CA SER A 575 -54.56 -33.97 -10.47
C SER A 575 -54.00 -33.88 -9.03
N PRO A 576 -54.86 -33.92 -7.98
CA PRO A 576 -54.50 -33.70 -6.57
C PRO A 576 -53.79 -34.89 -5.89
N ARG A 577 -52.76 -35.49 -6.51
CA ARG A 577 -52.01 -36.64 -5.94
C ARG A 577 -50.74 -36.28 -5.17
N PHE A 578 -50.53 -35.00 -4.86
CA PHE A 578 -49.29 -34.49 -4.24
C PHE A 578 -49.35 -34.33 -2.72
N LEU A 579 -50.47 -34.61 -2.07
CA LEU A 579 -50.53 -34.66 -0.60
C LEU A 579 -50.27 -36.11 -0.15
N PRO A 580 -49.27 -36.36 0.71
CA PRO A 580 -49.08 -37.64 1.37
C PRO A 580 -50.29 -38.06 2.20
#